data_AF-A0A3M1B3B5-F1
#
_entry.id   AF-A0A3M1B3B5-F1
#
_cell.length_a   1.000
_cell.length_b   1.000
_cell.length_c   1.000
_cell.angle_alpha   90.00
_cell.angle_beta   90.00
_cell.angle_gamma   90.00
#
_symmetry.space_group_name_H-M   'P 1'
#
loop_
_entity.id
_entity.type
_entity.pdbx_description
1 polymer ?
#
loop_
_entity_poly.entity_id
_entity_poly.type
_entity_poly.pdbx_seq_one_letter_code
_entity_poly.pdbx_strand_id
1 'polypeptide(L)'
;MSTKTVPLPASSLAADTAWLKSALQQNIFNEHHLQGEIASVELMHLWKSSKRITFLYEVIFREPKVEPFSQLYIGYMVSGENLSHEYQSVLKKGKVPPRYGPPVMLFPEANLVLSAFPNDRKMRLFSNEDFGQWLHENLPNMMRGKANGAQWQVEKTRLEVLRYVPSKRFTTRCSATLVASDGREQKICLIAKQLSEKKKARRLYRNLESLCKAWK
;
A
#
# COMPACT_ATOMS: atom_id res chain seq x y z
N MET A 1 -28.44 17.30 5.60
CA MET A 1 -27.17 18.10 5.60
C MET A 1 -26.48 17.88 4.27
N SER A 2 -26.48 18.90 3.40
CA SER A 2 -25.85 18.84 2.08
C SER A 2 -24.33 18.92 2.22
N THR A 3 -23.62 17.81 2.00
CA THR A 3 -22.15 17.78 2.01
C THR A 3 -21.66 18.40 0.71
N LYS A 4 -21.29 19.69 0.74
CA LYS A 4 -20.55 20.33 -0.35
C LYS A 4 -19.25 19.53 -0.58
N THR A 5 -19.24 18.73 -1.65
CA THR A 5 -18.05 18.06 -2.18
C THR A 5 -17.15 19.11 -2.80
N VAL A 6 -15.85 19.07 -2.54
CA VAL A 6 -14.88 19.91 -3.25
C VAL A 6 -14.95 19.55 -4.74
N PRO A 7 -15.37 20.46 -5.63
CA PRO A 7 -15.30 20.21 -7.06
C PRO A 7 -13.83 20.02 -7.44
N LEU A 8 -13.56 19.03 -8.30
CA LEU A 8 -12.22 18.94 -8.89
C LEU A 8 -12.09 20.18 -9.77
N PRO A 9 -11.05 21.02 -9.63
CA PRO A 9 -10.78 22.04 -10.63
C PRO A 9 -10.69 21.35 -12.00
N ALA A 10 -11.32 21.94 -13.03
CA ALA A 10 -11.35 21.38 -14.38
C ALA A 10 -9.95 21.21 -15.01
N SER A 11 -8.90 21.68 -14.34
CA SER A 11 -7.49 21.67 -14.72
C SER A 11 -6.56 21.37 -13.52
N SER A 12 -6.95 20.43 -12.65
CA SER A 12 -6.11 20.06 -11.51
C SER A 12 -4.82 19.38 -11.95
N LEU A 13 -3.66 20.04 -11.83
CA LEU A 13 -2.34 19.44 -12.09
C LEU A 13 -2.13 18.12 -11.34
N ALA A 14 -2.68 17.98 -10.12
CA ALA A 14 -2.61 16.71 -9.39
C ALA A 14 -3.25 15.52 -10.13
N ALA A 15 -4.21 15.75 -11.04
CA ALA A 15 -4.82 14.68 -11.83
C ALA A 15 -4.09 14.43 -13.17
N ASP A 16 -3.17 15.31 -13.55
CA ASP A 16 -2.37 15.20 -14.76
C ASP A 16 -1.16 14.29 -14.48
N THR A 17 -1.21 13.06 -15.00
CA THR A 17 -0.15 12.07 -14.81
C THR A 17 1.12 12.39 -15.60
N ALA A 18 1.03 13.14 -16.70
CA ALA A 18 2.20 13.55 -17.47
C ALA A 18 2.97 14.65 -16.72
N TRP A 19 2.24 15.64 -16.19
CA TRP A 19 2.82 16.64 -15.29
C TRP A 19 3.45 15.96 -14.08
N LEU A 20 2.73 15.04 -13.41
CA LEU A 20 3.23 14.37 -12.21
C LEU A 20 4.48 13.51 -12.51
N LYS A 21 4.53 12.82 -13.65
CA LYS A 21 5.73 12.11 -14.11
C LYS A 21 6.93 13.05 -14.19
N SER A 22 6.77 14.19 -14.85
CA SER A 22 7.83 15.19 -14.99
C SER A 22 8.28 15.76 -13.64
N ALA A 23 7.32 16.15 -12.79
CA ALA A 23 7.59 16.67 -11.46
C ALA A 23 8.33 15.66 -10.57
N LEU A 24 7.91 14.39 -10.58
CA LEU A 24 8.60 13.33 -9.85
C LEU A 24 10.00 13.08 -10.39
N GLN A 25 10.19 13.03 -11.71
CA GLN A 25 11.49 12.79 -12.33
C GLN A 25 12.54 13.84 -11.88
N GLN A 26 12.10 15.08 -11.64
CA GLN A 26 12.96 16.17 -11.16
C GLN A 26 13.24 16.14 -9.65
N ASN A 27 12.34 15.56 -8.85
CA ASN A 27 12.38 15.70 -7.39
C ASN A 27 12.68 14.41 -6.62
N ILE A 28 12.54 13.23 -7.25
CA ILE A 28 12.63 11.94 -6.54
C ILE A 28 14.05 11.35 -6.53
N PHE A 29 14.84 11.61 -7.56
CA PHE A 29 16.20 11.11 -7.68
C PHE A 29 17.16 12.12 -7.05
N ASN A 30 17.87 11.68 -6.02
CA ASN A 30 18.99 12.34 -5.40
C ASN A 30 20.30 12.00 -6.13
N GLU A 31 21.38 12.74 -5.85
CA GLU A 31 22.71 12.61 -6.50
C GLU A 31 23.32 11.20 -6.43
N HIS A 32 22.81 10.32 -5.57
CA HIS A 32 23.25 8.94 -5.45
C HIS A 32 22.52 7.95 -6.38
N HIS A 33 21.46 8.38 -7.07
CA HIS A 33 20.59 7.54 -7.90
C HIS A 33 20.47 8.05 -9.34
N LEU A 34 21.61 8.46 -9.92
CA LEU A 34 21.76 9.14 -11.21
C LEU A 34 21.27 8.35 -12.45
N GLN A 35 20.78 7.12 -12.31
CA GLN A 35 20.38 6.26 -13.45
C GLN A 35 18.93 5.77 -13.41
N GLY A 36 18.11 6.22 -12.46
CA GLY A 36 16.70 5.86 -12.42
C GLY A 36 15.85 6.70 -13.37
N GLU A 37 14.90 6.06 -14.05
CA GLU A 37 13.86 6.71 -14.86
C GLU A 37 12.48 6.34 -14.31
N ILE A 38 11.54 7.28 -14.34
CA ILE A 38 10.11 6.96 -14.22
C ILE A 38 9.58 6.59 -15.59
N ALA A 39 9.26 5.31 -15.80
CA ALA A 39 8.69 4.82 -17.04
C ALA A 39 7.25 5.33 -17.23
N SER A 40 6.40 5.20 -16.22
CA SER A 40 5.00 5.64 -16.26
C SER A 40 4.46 6.06 -14.90
N VAL A 41 3.41 6.88 -14.93
CA VAL A 41 2.59 7.25 -13.78
C VAL A 41 1.14 7.01 -14.16
N GLU A 42 0.43 6.22 -13.36
CA GLU A 42 -0.98 5.89 -13.59
C GLU A 42 -1.83 6.31 -12.40
N LEU A 43 -3.01 6.88 -12.68
CA LEU A 43 -3.98 7.23 -11.65
C LEU A 43 -4.95 6.06 -11.42
N MET A 44 -4.74 5.30 -10.35
CA MET A 44 -5.49 4.08 -10.05
C MET A 44 -6.81 4.35 -9.32
N HIS A 45 -6.84 5.39 -8.49
CA HIS A 45 -8.03 5.73 -7.72
C HIS A 45 -8.14 7.21 -7.42
N LEU A 46 -9.37 7.72 -7.44
CA LEU A 46 -9.71 9.08 -7.06
C LEU A 46 -10.91 9.05 -6.11
N TRP A 47 -10.77 9.71 -4.96
CA TRP A 47 -11.85 9.87 -3.99
C TRP A 47 -11.96 11.30 -3.49
N LYS A 48 -13.17 11.86 -3.57
CA LYS A 48 -13.49 13.21 -3.10
C LYS A 48 -14.14 13.17 -1.72
N SER A 49 -13.75 14.11 -0.87
CA SER A 49 -14.41 14.43 0.40
C SER A 49 -14.66 15.93 0.47
N SER A 50 -15.36 16.40 1.51
CA SER A 50 -15.57 17.83 1.75
C SER A 50 -14.28 18.60 2.09
N LYS A 51 -13.21 17.89 2.50
CA LYS A 51 -11.96 18.53 2.96
C LYS A 51 -10.81 18.41 1.97
N ARG A 52 -10.85 17.42 1.08
CA ARG A 52 -9.73 17.07 0.20
C ARG A 52 -10.16 16.11 -0.90
N ILE A 53 -9.28 15.99 -1.88
CA ILE A 53 -9.30 14.94 -2.89
C ILE A 53 -8.11 14.02 -2.61
N THR A 54 -8.34 12.71 -2.64
CA THR A 54 -7.33 11.69 -2.40
C THR A 54 -7.13 10.89 -3.68
N PHE A 55 -5.86 10.77 -4.07
CA PHE A 55 -5.42 10.03 -5.25
C PHE A 55 -4.62 8.81 -4.82
N LEU A 56 -4.70 7.75 -5.61
CA LEU A 56 -3.74 6.65 -5.58
C LEU A 56 -3.06 6.59 -6.93
N TYR A 57 -1.76 6.84 -6.96
CA TYR A 57 -0.94 6.69 -8.15
C TYR A 57 -0.15 5.39 -8.06
N GLU A 58 0.07 4.79 -9.22
CA GLU A 58 1.10 3.79 -9.45
C GLU A 58 2.22 4.43 -10.28
N VAL A 59 3.46 4.31 -9.80
CA VAL A 59 4.64 4.85 -10.48
C VAL A 59 5.56 3.69 -10.80
N ILE A 60 5.84 3.50 -12.08
CA ILE A 60 6.74 2.44 -12.55
C ILE A 60 8.13 3.05 -12.75
N PHE A 61 9.10 2.51 -12.03
CA PHE A 61 10.50 2.88 -12.13
C PHE A 61 11.24 1.89 -13.03
N ARG A 62 12.21 2.40 -13.78
CA ARG A 62 13.12 1.63 -14.61
C ARG A 62 14.55 2.03 -14.29
N GLU A 63 15.41 1.03 -14.20
CA GLU A 63 16.84 1.19 -14.05
C GLU A 63 17.57 0.27 -15.03
N PRO A 64 18.78 0.63 -15.49
CA PRO A 64 19.62 -0.28 -16.23
C PRO A 64 19.89 -1.54 -15.41
N LYS A 65 19.68 -2.72 -16.02
CA LYS A 65 20.00 -4.05 -15.45
C LYS A 65 19.17 -4.44 -14.21
N VAL A 66 18.09 -3.73 -13.90
CA VAL A 66 17.14 -4.10 -12.86
C VAL A 66 15.75 -4.22 -13.46
N GLU A 67 15.01 -5.25 -13.04
CA GLU A 67 13.60 -5.38 -13.41
C GLU A 67 12.82 -4.12 -13.00
N PRO A 68 11.91 -3.61 -13.86
CA PRO A 68 11.03 -2.53 -13.50
C PRO A 68 10.26 -2.86 -12.23
N PHE A 69 10.10 -1.86 -11.36
CA PHE A 69 9.31 -2.04 -10.15
C PHE A 69 8.26 -0.94 -10.01
N SER A 70 7.15 -1.33 -9.39
CA SER A 70 6.03 -0.45 -9.09
C SER A 70 6.13 0.07 -7.66
N GLN A 71 5.84 1.36 -7.49
CA GLN A 71 5.66 2.00 -6.20
C GLN A 71 4.35 2.79 -6.20
N LEU A 72 3.53 2.54 -5.19
CA LEU A 72 2.29 3.27 -4.99
C LEU A 72 2.54 4.57 -4.22
N TYR A 73 1.85 5.65 -4.62
CA TYR A 73 1.84 6.94 -3.93
C TYR A 73 0.41 7.36 -3.62
N ILE A 74 0.19 7.84 -2.40
CA ILE A 74 -1.08 8.43 -1.99
C ILE A 74 -0.97 9.95 -2.13
N GLY A 75 -1.79 10.53 -2.99
CA GLY A 75 -1.88 11.97 -3.13
C GLY A 75 -2.99 12.57 -2.28
N TYR A 76 -2.71 13.66 -1.59
CA TYR A 76 -3.69 14.49 -0.89
C TYR A 76 -3.68 15.89 -1.48
N MET A 77 -4.71 16.21 -2.25
CA MET A 77 -4.92 17.58 -2.72
C MET A 77 -5.90 18.31 -1.79
N VAL A 78 -5.46 19.45 -1.28
CA VAL A 78 -6.19 20.33 -0.38
C VAL A 78 -6.20 21.75 -0.95
N SER A 79 -6.92 22.69 -0.34
CA SER A 79 -6.76 24.10 -0.69
C SER A 79 -5.37 24.59 -0.28
N GLY A 80 -4.82 25.59 -0.99
CA GLY A 80 -3.49 26.14 -0.72
C GLY A 80 -3.30 26.60 0.72
N GLU A 81 -4.32 27.23 1.32
CA GLU A 81 -4.32 27.64 2.73
C GLU A 81 -4.11 26.48 3.72
N ASN A 82 -4.54 25.26 3.36
CA ASN A 82 -4.43 24.07 4.19
C ASN A 82 -3.20 23.21 3.86
N LEU A 83 -2.45 23.55 2.81
CA LEU A 83 -1.42 22.69 2.25
C LEU A 83 -0.29 22.41 3.24
N SER A 84 0.26 23.47 3.84
CA SER A 84 1.34 23.37 4.83
C SER A 84 0.95 22.50 6.02
N HIS A 85 -0.30 22.66 6.51
CA HIS A 85 -0.81 21.86 7.62
C HIS A 85 -0.99 20.38 7.22
N GLU A 86 -1.54 20.10 6.04
CA GLU A 86 -1.68 18.72 5.55
C GLU A 86 -0.30 18.07 5.35
N TYR A 87 0.68 18.80 4.78
CA TYR A 87 2.05 18.31 4.61
C TYR A 87 2.68 17.91 5.94
N GLN A 88 2.63 18.80 6.94
CA GLN A 88 3.16 18.50 8.28
C GLN A 88 2.44 17.32 8.94
N SER A 89 1.13 17.21 8.77
CA SER A 89 0.36 16.06 9.29
C SER A 89 0.77 14.74 8.65
N VAL A 90 1.07 14.72 7.35
CA VAL A 90 1.48 13.52 6.62
C VAL A 90 2.94 13.18 6.91
N LEU A 91 3.82 14.17 6.92
CA LEU A 91 5.25 14.03 7.24
C LEU A 91 5.49 13.41 8.62
N LYS A 92 4.70 13.80 9.64
CA LYS A 92 4.77 13.19 10.98
C LYS A 92 4.53 11.68 10.98
N LYS A 93 3.77 11.15 10.03
CA LYS A 93 3.40 9.73 9.92
C LYS A 93 4.17 8.97 8.86
N GLY A 94 4.70 9.64 7.84
CA GLY A 94 5.54 9.05 6.81
C GLY A 94 6.92 8.70 7.35
N LYS A 95 7.11 7.45 7.74
CA LYS A 95 8.34 6.96 8.37
C LYS A 95 9.08 5.91 7.56
N VAL A 96 8.38 5.17 6.71
CA VAL A 96 8.97 4.10 5.91
C VAL A 96 9.52 4.71 4.63
N PRO A 97 10.84 4.77 4.43
CA PRO A 97 11.41 5.32 3.20
C PRO A 97 11.05 4.42 2.00
N PRO A 98 10.62 5.00 0.87
CA PRO A 98 10.55 4.27 -0.40
C PRO A 98 11.96 4.00 -0.93
N ARG A 99 12.05 3.22 -2.02
CA ARG A 99 13.31 3.00 -2.71
C ARG A 99 13.93 4.30 -3.27
N TYR A 100 13.10 5.25 -3.71
CA TYR A 100 13.53 6.55 -4.22
C TYR A 100 12.82 7.71 -3.55
N GLY A 101 13.59 8.75 -3.25
CA GLY A 101 13.10 10.00 -2.68
C GLY A 101 12.63 9.86 -1.23
N PRO A 102 12.05 10.94 -0.68
CA PRO A 102 11.56 10.95 0.68
C PRO A 102 10.21 10.23 0.80
N PRO A 103 9.84 9.77 2.01
CA PRO A 103 8.54 9.14 2.25
C PRO A 103 7.34 10.06 2.01
N VAL A 104 7.55 11.37 2.07
CA VAL A 104 6.53 12.39 1.84
C VAL A 104 7.13 13.53 1.01
N MET A 105 6.46 13.90 -0.07
CA MET A 105 6.83 15.00 -0.97
C MET A 105 5.72 16.05 -1.01
N LEU A 106 6.10 17.30 -1.23
CA LEU A 106 5.21 18.45 -1.36
C LEU A 106 5.36 19.05 -2.75
N PHE A 107 4.24 19.25 -3.45
CA PHE A 107 4.15 19.93 -4.74
C PHE A 107 3.17 21.11 -4.61
N PRO A 108 3.66 22.30 -4.20
CA PRO A 108 2.84 23.48 -3.96
C PRO A 108 2.00 23.91 -5.17
N GLU A 109 2.57 23.86 -6.36
CA GLU A 109 1.95 24.22 -7.63
C GLU A 109 0.69 23.40 -7.95
N ALA A 110 0.61 22.17 -7.45
CA ALA A 110 -0.55 21.29 -7.60
C ALA A 110 -1.41 21.20 -6.33
N ASN A 111 -1.09 21.98 -5.29
CA ASN A 111 -1.63 21.85 -3.93
C ASN A 111 -1.63 20.40 -3.42
N LEU A 112 -0.55 19.66 -3.71
CA LEU A 112 -0.50 18.21 -3.57
C LEU A 112 0.56 17.80 -2.56
N VAL A 113 0.17 16.92 -1.64
CA VAL A 113 1.08 16.16 -0.78
C VAL A 113 1.09 14.71 -1.25
N LEU A 114 2.25 14.16 -1.59
CA LEU A 114 2.41 12.75 -1.89
C LEU A 114 3.01 12.01 -0.70
N SER A 115 2.49 10.83 -0.42
CA SER A 115 3.01 9.91 0.59
C SER A 115 3.27 8.56 -0.04
N ALA A 116 4.51 8.09 -0.01
CA ALA A 116 4.86 6.78 -0.54
C ALA A 116 4.19 5.67 0.27
N PHE A 117 3.61 4.66 -0.39
CA PHE A 117 3.22 3.42 0.27
C PHE A 117 4.46 2.78 0.94
N PRO A 118 4.36 2.23 2.17
CA PRO A 118 3.14 1.95 2.94
C PRO A 118 2.70 3.05 3.94
N ASN A 119 3.08 4.32 3.76
CA ASN A 119 2.82 5.40 4.72
C ASN A 119 1.37 5.94 4.72
N ASP A 120 0.35 5.08 4.85
CA ASP A 120 -1.04 5.53 5.00
C ASP A 120 -1.32 6.04 6.42
N ARG A 121 -1.79 7.28 6.53
CA ARG A 121 -2.09 7.90 7.83
C ARG A 121 -3.20 7.22 8.65
N LYS A 122 -4.05 6.40 8.04
CA LYS A 122 -5.17 5.70 8.70
C LYS A 122 -5.04 4.18 8.66
N MET A 123 -4.01 3.64 8.02
CA MET A 123 -3.82 2.20 7.91
C MET A 123 -2.38 1.85 8.27
N ARG A 124 -2.20 0.93 9.22
CA ARG A 124 -0.91 0.30 9.47
C ARG A 124 -0.78 -0.88 8.51
N LEU A 125 -0.34 -0.59 7.29
CA LEU A 125 -0.17 -1.58 6.25
C LEU A 125 0.99 -2.49 6.64
N PHE A 126 0.78 -3.81 6.57
CA PHE A 126 1.77 -4.78 7.02
C PHE A 126 2.75 -5.14 5.89
N SER A 127 4.00 -5.40 6.25
CA SER A 127 5.10 -5.73 5.32
C SER A 127 5.30 -7.25 5.14
N ASN A 128 6.23 -7.64 4.26
CA ASN A 128 6.59 -9.06 4.08
C ASN A 128 7.14 -9.67 5.37
N GLU A 129 7.87 -8.88 6.15
CA GLU A 129 8.41 -9.24 7.45
C GLU A 129 7.28 -9.45 8.46
N ASP A 130 6.31 -8.51 8.53
CA ASP A 130 5.12 -8.67 9.38
C ASP A 130 4.34 -9.95 9.03
N PHE A 131 4.23 -10.28 7.74
CA PHE A 131 3.59 -11.52 7.29
C PHE A 131 4.37 -12.76 7.74
N GLY A 132 5.70 -12.77 7.58
CA GLY A 132 6.55 -13.87 8.01
C GLY A 132 6.47 -14.11 9.51
N GLN A 133 6.49 -13.05 10.31
CA GLN A 133 6.31 -13.14 11.76
C GLN A 133 4.92 -13.68 12.12
N TRP A 134 3.85 -13.10 11.55
CA TRP A 134 2.49 -13.60 11.79
C TRP A 134 2.37 -15.07 11.41
N LEU A 135 2.96 -15.47 10.29
CA LEU A 135 2.90 -16.86 9.83
C LEU A 135 3.64 -17.77 10.81
N HIS A 136 4.84 -17.42 11.26
CA HIS A 136 5.58 -18.19 12.24
C HIS A 136 4.76 -18.45 13.53
N GLU A 137 4.08 -17.42 14.03
CA GLU A 137 3.21 -17.51 15.23
C GLU A 137 1.95 -18.37 15.01
N ASN A 138 1.42 -18.41 13.79
CA ASN A 138 0.12 -19.04 13.49
C ASN A 138 0.23 -20.36 12.73
N LEU A 139 1.41 -20.70 12.22
CA LEU A 139 1.66 -21.91 11.42
C LEU A 139 1.25 -23.19 12.16
N PRO A 140 1.56 -23.38 13.46
CA PRO A 140 1.13 -24.59 14.18
C PRO A 140 -0.38 -24.77 14.19
N ASN A 141 -1.14 -23.67 14.27
CA ASN A 141 -2.60 -23.68 14.27
C ASN A 141 -3.18 -23.96 12.88
N MET A 142 -2.56 -23.40 11.84
CA MET A 142 -2.97 -23.60 10.45
C MET A 142 -2.71 -25.03 9.95
N MET A 143 -1.65 -25.67 10.46
CA MET A 143 -1.19 -26.98 10.01
C MET A 143 -1.73 -28.15 10.84
N ARG A 144 -2.57 -27.91 11.87
CA ARG A 144 -3.17 -28.98 12.69
C ARG A 144 -3.85 -30.02 11.79
N GLY A 145 -3.36 -31.26 11.85
CA GLY A 145 -3.86 -32.40 11.07
C GLY A 145 -3.22 -32.60 9.69
N LYS A 146 -2.39 -31.67 9.20
CA LYS A 146 -1.62 -31.80 7.93
C LYS A 146 -0.11 -31.90 8.14
N ALA A 147 0.38 -31.48 9.31
CA ALA A 147 1.74 -31.73 9.73
C ALA A 147 1.84 -33.18 10.23
N ASN A 148 2.21 -34.11 9.35
CA ASN A 148 2.57 -35.49 9.69
C ASN A 148 3.85 -35.51 10.57
N GLY A 149 3.80 -34.95 11.78
CA GLY A 149 4.94 -34.82 12.69
C GLY A 149 6.06 -33.86 12.26
N ALA A 150 6.04 -33.34 11.03
CA ALA A 150 7.08 -32.45 10.53
C ALA A 150 7.01 -31.04 11.12
N GLN A 151 8.16 -30.55 11.60
CA GLN A 151 8.34 -29.13 11.90
C GLN A 151 8.53 -28.37 10.59
N TRP A 152 7.55 -27.54 10.25
CA TRP A 152 7.58 -26.68 9.08
C TRP A 152 8.24 -25.34 9.42
N GLN A 153 9.16 -24.90 8.58
CA GLN A 153 9.77 -23.58 8.65
C GLN A 153 9.35 -22.73 7.46
N VAL A 154 9.26 -21.42 7.66
CA VAL A 154 8.96 -20.47 6.61
C VAL A 154 10.25 -20.13 5.88
N GLU A 155 10.38 -20.54 4.62
CA GLU A 155 11.58 -20.27 3.80
C GLU A 155 11.45 -18.93 3.09
N LYS A 156 10.29 -18.69 2.46
CA LYS A 156 10.03 -17.49 1.65
C LYS A 156 8.63 -16.97 1.91
N THR A 157 8.51 -15.65 1.96
CA THR A 157 7.23 -14.94 2.03
C THR A 157 7.13 -13.93 0.90
N ARG A 158 5.91 -13.74 0.40
CA ARG A 158 5.61 -12.74 -0.63
C ARG A 158 4.25 -12.13 -0.38
N LEU A 159 4.20 -10.81 -0.43
CA LEU A 159 3.00 -10.01 -0.47
C LEU A 159 2.82 -9.40 -1.84
N GLU A 160 1.60 -9.50 -2.34
CA GLU A 160 1.15 -8.86 -3.56
C GLU A 160 -0.10 -8.05 -3.24
N VAL A 161 -0.06 -6.76 -3.57
CA VAL A 161 -1.21 -5.88 -3.39
C VAL A 161 -2.25 -6.18 -4.46
N LEU A 162 -3.39 -6.74 -4.07
CA LEU A 162 -4.49 -7.01 -4.99
C LEU A 162 -5.44 -5.83 -5.14
N ARG A 163 -5.67 -5.11 -4.04
CA ARG A 163 -6.52 -3.93 -4.05
C ARG A 163 -6.15 -3.01 -2.91
N TYR A 164 -6.00 -1.73 -3.23
CA TYR A 164 -5.77 -0.71 -2.24
C TYR A 164 -6.69 0.49 -2.47
N VAL A 165 -7.38 0.93 -1.41
CA VAL A 165 -8.14 2.17 -1.39
C VAL A 165 -7.63 2.97 -0.20
N PRO A 166 -6.92 4.09 -0.42
CA PRO A 166 -6.29 4.85 0.63
C PRO A 166 -7.24 5.18 1.78
N SER A 167 -6.73 5.03 3.00
CA SER A 167 -7.40 5.29 4.26
C SER A 167 -8.69 4.48 4.50
N LYS A 168 -8.99 3.47 3.67
CA LYS A 168 -10.24 2.70 3.76
C LYS A 168 -10.00 1.20 3.89
N ARG A 169 -9.36 0.60 2.89
CA ARG A 169 -9.20 -0.85 2.79
C ARG A 169 -7.96 -1.24 1.99
N PHE A 170 -7.40 -2.38 2.35
CA PHE A 170 -6.25 -2.98 1.72
C PHE A 170 -6.48 -4.49 1.62
N THR A 171 -6.22 -5.07 0.46
CA THR A 171 -6.37 -6.50 0.19
C THR A 171 -5.09 -6.98 -0.46
N THR A 172 -4.48 -7.99 0.14
CA THR A 172 -3.24 -8.58 -0.32
C THR A 172 -3.38 -10.07 -0.50
N ARG A 173 -2.63 -10.60 -1.46
CA ARG A 173 -2.31 -12.01 -1.53
C ARG A 173 -1.00 -12.21 -0.76
N CYS A 174 -1.05 -13.12 0.20
CA CYS A 174 0.09 -13.48 1.03
C CYS A 174 0.45 -14.92 0.71
N SER A 175 1.62 -15.12 0.12
CA SER A 175 2.11 -16.43 -0.27
C SER A 175 3.35 -16.78 0.52
N ALA A 176 3.48 -18.04 0.94
CA ALA A 176 4.71 -18.52 1.55
C ALA A 176 5.06 -19.93 1.10
N THR A 177 6.37 -20.19 1.03
CA THR A 177 6.93 -21.54 0.90
C THR A 177 7.34 -22.02 2.28
N LEU A 178 6.82 -23.18 2.65
CA LEU A 178 7.14 -23.88 3.88
C LEU A 178 8.04 -25.08 3.54
N VAL A 179 9.05 -25.32 4.35
CA VAL A 179 9.96 -26.46 4.18
C VAL A 179 9.98 -27.26 5.48
N ALA A 180 9.80 -28.57 5.38
CA ALA A 180 9.93 -29.51 6.47
C ALA A 180 11.39 -29.97 6.63
N SER A 181 11.74 -30.52 7.79
CA SER A 181 13.07 -31.06 8.06
C SER A 181 13.49 -32.20 7.11
N ASP A 182 12.53 -32.90 6.50
CA ASP A 182 12.74 -33.97 5.52
C ASP A 182 12.83 -33.45 4.07
N GLY A 183 12.88 -32.13 3.88
CA GLY A 183 12.98 -31.49 2.56
C GLY A 183 11.65 -31.37 1.81
N ARG A 184 10.52 -31.82 2.37
CA ARG A 184 9.21 -31.58 1.75
C ARG A 184 8.89 -30.09 1.73
N GLU A 185 8.34 -29.65 0.59
CA GLU A 185 7.87 -28.29 0.41
C GLU A 185 6.34 -28.23 0.43
N GLN A 186 5.80 -27.17 1.02
CA GLN A 186 4.39 -26.84 0.94
C GLN A 186 4.21 -25.36 0.70
N LYS A 187 3.39 -25.01 -0.29
CA LYS A 187 3.02 -23.63 -0.58
C LYS A 187 1.70 -23.30 0.12
N ILE A 188 1.65 -22.14 0.74
CA ILE A 188 0.41 -21.57 1.27
C ILE A 188 0.13 -20.25 0.57
N CYS A 189 -1.16 -19.97 0.37
CA CYS A 189 -1.65 -18.73 -0.21
C CYS A 189 -2.90 -18.30 0.55
N LEU A 190 -2.86 -17.09 1.09
CA LEU A 190 -3.94 -16.48 1.87
C LEU A 190 -4.32 -15.15 1.25
N ILE A 191 -5.58 -14.75 1.39
CA ILE A 191 -6.03 -13.40 1.10
C ILE A 191 -6.25 -12.65 2.41
N ALA A 192 -5.40 -11.68 2.70
CA ALA A 192 -5.58 -10.80 3.85
C ALA A 192 -6.38 -9.56 3.45
N LYS A 193 -7.34 -9.18 4.29
CA LYS A 193 -8.15 -7.96 4.13
C LYS A 193 -8.03 -7.10 5.36
N GLN A 194 -7.41 -5.94 5.20
CA GLN A 194 -7.32 -4.93 6.24
C GLN A 194 -8.34 -3.80 5.98
N LEU A 195 -9.01 -3.37 7.04
CA LEU A 195 -9.97 -2.28 7.01
C LEU A 195 -9.56 -1.21 8.02
N SER A 196 -9.78 0.05 7.66
CA SER A 196 -9.49 1.21 8.52
C SER A 196 -10.24 1.21 9.86
N GLU A 197 -11.39 0.53 9.96
CA GLU A 197 -12.20 0.47 11.18
C GLU A 197 -12.25 -0.95 11.76
N LYS A 198 -11.84 -1.08 13.03
CA LYS A 198 -11.87 -2.34 13.78
C LYS A 198 -13.25 -3.01 13.80
N LYS A 199 -14.33 -2.23 13.91
CA LYS A 199 -15.71 -2.75 13.88
C LYS A 199 -16.05 -3.43 12.56
N LYS A 200 -15.62 -2.84 11.43
CA LYS A 200 -15.82 -3.42 10.09
C LYS A 200 -14.99 -4.69 9.92
N ALA A 201 -13.74 -4.70 10.38
CA ALA A 201 -12.89 -5.90 10.35
C ALA A 201 -13.50 -7.06 11.16
N ARG A 202 -13.96 -6.80 12.39
CA ARG A 202 -14.65 -7.79 13.23
C ARG A 202 -15.94 -8.32 12.61
N ARG A 203 -16.70 -7.47 11.92
CA ARG A 203 -17.90 -7.90 11.19
C ARG A 203 -17.54 -8.82 10.03
N LEU A 204 -16.54 -8.45 9.23
CA LEU A 204 -16.06 -9.28 8.13
C LEU A 204 -15.60 -10.66 8.63
N TYR A 205 -14.80 -10.70 9.70
CA TYR A 205 -14.35 -11.93 10.32
C TYR A 205 -15.51 -12.85 10.72
N ARG A 206 -16.49 -12.35 11.47
CA ARG A 206 -17.67 -13.13 11.88
C ARG A 206 -18.48 -13.67 10.70
N ASN A 207 -18.61 -12.87 9.64
CA ASN A 207 -19.28 -13.31 8.42
C ASN A 207 -18.52 -14.46 7.74
N LEU A 208 -17.18 -14.37 7.66
CA LEU A 208 -16.34 -15.43 7.09
C LEU A 208 -16.40 -16.71 7.94
N GLU A 209 -16.36 -16.60 9.27
CA GLU A 209 -16.55 -17.76 10.15
C GLU A 209 -17.91 -18.42 9.96
N SER A 210 -18.97 -17.62 9.82
CA SER A 210 -20.33 -18.13 9.61
C SER A 210 -20.45 -18.88 8.28
N LEU A 211 -19.83 -18.35 7.21
CA LEU A 211 -19.76 -19.02 5.90
C LEU A 211 -18.97 -20.33 5.98
N CYS A 212 -17.82 -20.33 6.66
CA CYS A 212 -17.04 -21.55 6.86
C CYS A 212 -17.81 -22.64 7.62
N LYS A 213 -18.68 -22.25 8.57
CA LYS A 213 -19.55 -23.20 9.29
C LYS A 213 -20.69 -23.72 8.42
N ALA A 214 -21.25 -22.88 7.56
CA ALA A 214 -22.36 -23.27 6.68
C ALA A 214 -21.93 -24.18 5.50
N TRP A 215 -20.64 -24.21 5.17
CA TRP A 215 -20.08 -25.08 4.12
C TRP A 215 -19.48 -26.39 4.63
N LYS A 216 -19.51 -26.63 5.94
CA LYS A 216 -19.17 -27.91 6.55
C LYS A 216 -20.44 -28.68 6.85
#